data_AF-A0A9D5DWM2-F1
#
_entry.id   AF-A0A9D5DWM2-F1
#
_cell.length_a   1.000
_cell.length_b   1.000
_cell.length_c   1.000
_cell.angle_alpha   90.00
_cell.angle_beta   90.00
_cell.angle_gamma   90.00
#
_symmetry.space_group_name_H-M   'P 1'
#
loop_
_entity.id
_entity.type
_entity.pdbx_description
1 polymer ?
#
loop_
_entity_poly.entity_id
_entity_poly.type
_entity_poly.pdbx_seq_one_letter_code
_entity_poly.pdbx_strand_id
1 'polypeptide(L)'
;MPQVPYGVRSCLYTGISHNIAFLTKQAETILQSGQGTWKSYDTKLHHEVKEAIGWYQQHAVKELFHVEEDLRAFEQLLTKVYQKKESAP
;
A
#
# COMPACT_ATOMS: atom_id res chain seq x y z
N MET A 1 9.56 -17.25 20.85
CA MET A 1 8.67 -17.54 19.72
C MET A 1 9.45 -18.28 18.65
N PRO A 2 8.88 -19.27 17.95
CA PRO A 2 9.54 -19.87 16.80
C PRO A 2 9.90 -18.76 15.80
N GLN A 3 11.16 -18.72 15.35
CA GLN A 3 11.56 -17.76 14.34
C GLN A 3 10.86 -18.10 13.04
N VAL A 4 10.13 -17.14 12.48
CA VAL A 4 9.49 -17.28 11.16
C VAL A 4 10.61 -17.56 10.14
N PRO A 5 10.51 -18.63 9.32
CA PRO A 5 11.53 -18.96 8.35
C PRO A 5 11.83 -17.78 7.41
N TYR A 6 13.11 -17.58 7.07
CA TYR A 6 13.52 -16.49 6.20
C TYR A 6 12.73 -16.43 4.88
N GLY A 7 12.50 -17.58 4.23
CA GLY A 7 11.72 -17.63 2.99
C GLY A 7 10.29 -17.10 3.15
N VAL A 8 9.63 -17.44 4.26
CA VAL A 8 8.26 -16.94 4.55
C VAL A 8 8.27 -15.43 4.75
N ARG A 9 9.26 -14.91 5.48
CA ARG A 9 9.45 -13.46 5.67
C ARG A 9 9.72 -12.77 4.34
N SER A 10 10.67 -13.26 3.55
CA SER A 10 11.00 -12.68 2.25
C SER A 10 9.79 -12.66 1.31
N CYS A 11 9.01 -13.74 1.24
CA CYS A 11 7.81 -13.79 0.41
C CYS A 11 6.76 -12.77 0.87
N LEU A 12 6.53 -12.67 2.19
CA LEU A 12 5.57 -11.70 2.72
C LEU A 12 6.01 -10.26 2.46
N TYR A 13 7.30 -9.94 2.66
CA TYR A 13 7.88 -8.63 2.34
C TYR A 13 7.65 -8.26 0.86
N THR A 14 8.02 -9.14 -0.06
CA THR A 14 7.88 -8.91 -1.50
C THR A 14 6.41 -8.76 -1.89
N GLY A 15 5.51 -9.56 -1.32
CA GLY A 15 4.07 -9.45 -1.55
C GLY A 15 3.50 -8.10 -1.11
N ILE A 16 3.88 -7.65 0.11
CA ILE A 16 3.46 -6.33 0.61
C ILE A 16 3.98 -5.22 -0.32
N SER A 17 5.26 -5.23 -0.68
CA SER A 17 5.86 -4.22 -1.57
C SER A 17 5.18 -4.16 -2.94
N HIS A 18 4.90 -5.31 -3.56
CA HIS A 18 4.19 -5.37 -4.84
C HIS A 18 2.76 -4.82 -4.74
N ASN A 19 2.04 -5.13 -3.66
CA ASN A 19 0.68 -4.63 -3.47
C ASN A 19 0.67 -3.10 -3.27
N ILE A 20 1.63 -2.55 -2.53
CA ILE A 20 1.79 -1.10 -2.39
C ILE A 20 2.10 -0.48 -3.76
N ALA A 21 3.06 -1.02 -4.52
CA ALA A 21 3.41 -0.51 -5.85
C ALA A 21 2.20 -0.53 -6.82
N PHE A 22 1.39 -1.59 -6.77
CA PHE A 22 0.16 -1.69 -7.55
C PHE A 22 -0.84 -0.58 -7.18
N LEU A 23 -1.11 -0.40 -5.88
CA LEU A 23 -2.02 0.62 -5.39
C LEU A 23 -1.51 2.04 -5.73
N THR A 24 -0.20 2.29 -5.62
CA THR A 24 0.44 3.54 -6.03
C THR A 24 0.23 3.82 -7.50
N LYS A 25 0.50 2.85 -8.38
CA LYS A 25 0.32 3.01 -9.83
C LYS A 25 -1.13 3.30 -10.20
N GLN A 26 -2.10 2.69 -9.51
CA GLN A 26 -3.51 3.02 -9.69
C GLN A 26 -3.81 4.49 -9.30
N ALA A 27 -3.30 4.95 -8.16
CA ALA A 27 -3.48 6.32 -7.71
C ALA A 27 -2.85 7.34 -8.68
N GLU A 28 -1.63 7.10 -9.14
CA GLU A 28 -0.93 7.94 -10.11
C GLU A 28 -1.64 8.02 -11.45
N THR A 29 -2.12 6.87 -11.97
CA THR A 29 -2.87 6.81 -13.22
C THR A 29 -4.09 7.72 -13.17
N ILE A 30 -4.76 7.80 -12.02
CA ILE A 30 -5.96 8.62 -11.84
C ILE A 30 -5.62 10.11 -11.67
N LEU A 31 -4.52 10.42 -11.00
CA LEU A 31 -4.00 11.80 -10.94
C LEU A 31 -3.66 12.32 -12.34
N GLN A 32 -3.05 11.50 -13.19
CA GLN A 32 -2.60 11.85 -14.54
C GLN A 32 -3.72 11.83 -15.59
N SER A 33 -4.67 10.91 -15.51
CA SER A 33 -5.67 10.71 -16.58
C SER A 33 -6.69 11.83 -16.71
N GLY A 34 -6.86 12.70 -15.70
CA GLY A 34 -7.85 13.77 -15.69
C GLY A 34 -9.32 13.32 -15.72
N GLN A 35 -9.57 12.04 -16.04
CA GLN A 35 -10.87 11.39 -16.05
C GLN A 35 -11.16 10.86 -14.64
N GLY A 36 -12.13 11.50 -13.97
CA GLY A 36 -12.54 11.22 -12.59
C GLY A 36 -13.21 9.87 -12.33
N THR A 37 -13.08 8.87 -13.21
CA THR A 37 -13.66 7.54 -13.02
C THR A 37 -12.72 6.63 -12.25
N TRP A 38 -12.56 6.96 -10.96
CA TRP A 38 -12.13 6.06 -9.90
C TRP A 38 -13.24 5.02 -9.66
N LYS A 39 -13.34 4.00 -10.54
CA LYS A 39 -14.47 3.05 -10.49
C LYS A 39 -14.40 2.06 -9.31
N SER A 40 -13.22 1.78 -8.77
CA SER A 40 -13.09 1.18 -7.44
C SER A 40 -11.63 1.22 -7.03
N TYR A 41 -11.34 2.00 -5.99
CA TYR A 41 -10.19 1.73 -5.17
C TYR A 41 -10.32 0.39 -4.51
N ASP A 42 -9.26 -0.39 -4.56
CA ASP A 42 -9.21 -1.66 -3.85
C ASP A 42 -8.98 -1.42 -2.36
N THR A 43 -10.04 -0.91 -1.70
CA THR A 43 -10.11 -0.71 -0.25
C THR A 43 -9.76 -1.98 0.52
N LYS A 44 -10.14 -3.14 -0.04
CA LYS A 44 -9.87 -4.44 0.53
C LYS A 44 -8.36 -4.73 0.48
N LEU A 45 -7.73 -4.59 -0.68
CA LEU A 45 -6.29 -4.78 -0.82
C LEU A 45 -5.49 -3.82 0.06
N HIS A 46 -5.91 -2.55 0.19
CA HIS A 46 -5.28 -1.62 1.11
C HIS A 46 -5.37 -2.10 2.57
N HIS A 47 -6.55 -2.57 3.00
CA HIS A 47 -6.73 -3.10 4.34
C HIS A 47 -5.84 -4.32 4.59
N GLU A 48 -5.79 -5.26 3.63
CA GLU A 48 -4.94 -6.45 3.67
C GLU A 48 -3.44 -6.10 3.77
N VAL A 49 -2.99 -5.07 3.04
CA VAL A 49 -1.62 -4.55 3.14
C VAL A 49 -1.33 -4.02 4.55
N LYS A 50 -2.24 -3.26 5.16
CA LYS A 50 -2.05 -2.73 6.53
C LYS A 50 -2.01 -3.86 7.56
N GLU A 51 -2.87 -4.85 7.42
CA GLU A 51 -2.87 -6.05 8.28
C GLU A 51 -1.57 -6.83 8.14
N ALA A 52 -1.11 -7.07 6.91
CA ALA A 52 0.12 -7.79 6.62
C ALA A 52 1.37 -7.09 7.18
N ILE A 53 1.43 -5.75 7.09
CA ILE A 53 2.50 -4.94 7.71
C ILE A 53 2.47 -5.10 9.23
N GLY A 54 1.29 -4.97 9.85
CA GLY A 54 1.13 -5.12 11.30
C GLY A 54 1.59 -6.49 11.79
N TRP A 55 1.22 -7.55 11.08
CA TRP A 55 1.69 -8.90 11.39
C TRP A 55 3.20 -9.04 11.21
N TYR A 56 3.76 -8.54 10.10
CA TYR A 56 5.20 -8.62 9.82
C TYR A 56 6.03 -7.92 10.91
N GLN A 57 5.61 -6.72 11.35
CA GLN A 57 6.26 -5.98 12.44
C GLN A 57 6.31 -6.78 13.75
N GLN A 58 5.24 -7.51 14.06
CA GLN A 58 5.15 -8.30 15.28
C GLN A 58 5.95 -9.61 15.23
N HIS A 59 6.12 -10.19 14.04
CA HIS A 59 6.56 -11.59 13.91
C HIS A 59 7.86 -11.80 13.10
N ALA A 60 8.27 -10.88 12.23
CA ALA A 60 9.25 -11.18 11.19
C ALA A 60 10.58 -10.41 11.27
N VAL A 61 10.66 -9.15 11.75
CA VAL A 61 11.87 -8.38 12.18
C VAL A 61 11.55 -6.88 12.20
N LYS A 62 12.16 -6.11 13.12
CA LYS A 62 11.97 -4.65 13.31
C LYS A 62 12.55 -3.74 12.21
N GLU A 63 13.30 -4.28 11.24
CA GLU A 63 14.02 -3.51 10.22
C GLU A 63 13.19 -3.32 8.93
N LEU A 64 11.94 -2.86 9.06
CA LEU A 64 11.01 -2.64 7.95
C LEU A 64 10.93 -1.17 7.49
N PHE A 65 11.99 -0.38 7.69
CA PHE A 65 11.98 1.06 7.41
C PHE A 65 11.49 1.40 5.98
N HIS A 66 11.73 0.54 4.99
CA HIS A 66 11.37 0.80 3.60
C HIS A 66 9.89 0.58 3.25
N VAL A 67 9.21 -0.42 3.80
CA VAL A 67 7.82 -0.76 3.39
C VAL A 67 6.80 0.17 4.05
N GLU A 68 7.10 0.66 5.25
CA GLU A 68 6.29 1.69 5.91
C GLU A 68 6.40 3.04 5.19
N GLU A 69 7.58 3.37 4.69
CA GLU A 69 7.81 4.55 3.85
C GLU A 69 7.03 4.46 2.54
N ASP A 70 7.07 3.28 1.88
CA ASP A 70 6.29 3.02 0.67
C ASP A 70 4.77 3.16 0.92
N LEU A 71 4.27 2.60 2.03
CA LEU A 71 2.86 2.74 2.42
C LEU A 71 2.50 4.21 2.68
N ARG A 72 3.36 4.97 3.37
CA ARG A 72 3.12 6.38 3.67
C ARG A 72 3.11 7.22 2.39
N ALA A 73 4.03 6.96 1.46
CA ALA A 73 4.05 7.63 0.16
C ALA A 73 2.75 7.37 -0.61
N PHE A 74 2.27 6.13 -0.58
CA PHE A 74 0.97 5.77 -1.15
C PHE A 74 -0.20 6.49 -0.48
N GLU A 75 -0.29 6.51 0.86
CA GLU A 75 -1.38 7.18 1.59
C GLU A 75 -1.43 8.70 1.31
N GLN A 76 -0.27 9.33 1.11
CA GLN A 76 -0.19 10.73 0.67
C GLN A 76 -0.73 10.93 -0.74
N LEU A 77 -0.43 10.04 -1.68
CA LEU A 77 -0.99 10.08 -3.03
C LEU A 77 -2.51 9.88 -3.01
N LEU A 78 -3.00 8.93 -2.21
CA LEU A 78 -4.42 8.66 -2.03
C LEU A 78 -5.18 9.90 -1.52
N THR A 79 -4.61 10.62 -0.55
CA THR A 79 -5.19 11.88 -0.03
C THR A 79 -5.36 12.92 -1.13
N LYS A 80 -4.36 13.08 -2.01
CA LYS A 80 -4.45 13.99 -3.16
C LYS A 80 -5.55 13.58 -4.14
N VAL A 81 -5.75 12.28 -4.35
CA VAL A 81 -6.83 11.81 -5.22
C VAL A 81 -8.20 12.14 -4.63
N TYR A 82 -8.41 11.92 -3.33
CA TYR A 82 -9.68 12.28 -2.67
C TYR A 82 -9.96 13.80 -2.74
N GLN A 83 -8.94 14.64 -2.53
CA GLN A 83 -9.08 16.10 -2.66
C GLN A 83 -9.43 16.55 -4.08
N LYS A 84 -8.84 15.93 -5.12
CA LYS A 84 -9.17 16.22 -6.53
C LYS A 84 -10.63 15.88 -6.85
N LYS A 85 -11.19 14.86 -6.20
CA LYS A 85 -12.61 14.48 -6.35
C LYS A 85 -13.56 15.50 -5.71
N GLU A 86 -13.23 16.06 -4.55
CA GLU A 86 -14.03 17.12 -3.91
C GLU A 86 -13.94 18.46 -4.65
N SER A 87 -12.89 18.67 -5.44
CA SER A 87 -12.65 19.90 -6.21
C SER A 87 -13.23 19.85 -7.63
N ALA A 88 -13.81 18.72 -8.05
CA ALA A 88 -14.42 18.57 -9.37
C ALA A 88 -15.88 19.08 -9.31
N PRO A 89 -16.29 20.03 -10.17
CA PRO A 89 -17.64 20.58 -10.20
C PRO A 89 -18.72 19.57 -10.62
#